data_AF-A0A836IDC9-F1
#
_entry.id   AF-A0A836IDC9-F1
#
_cell.length_a   1.000
_cell.length_b   1.000
_cell.length_c   1.000
_cell.angle_alpha   90.00
_cell.angle_beta   90.00
_cell.angle_gamma   90.00
#
_symmetry.space_group_name_H-M   'P 1'
#
loop_
_entity.id
_entity.type
_entity.pdbx_description
1 polymer ?
#
loop_
_entity_poly.entity_id
_entity_poly.type
_entity_poly.pdbx_seq_one_letter_code
_entity_poly.pdbx_strand_id
1 'polypeptide(L)'
;MADPTAATLMAEPTLKEAAAAVFSEEERAVLKVNLRSEQVAQAKYLRAHPEVHEAVQEGLARVLQAQPEDPVAFLTEYFMSEEFLHPLHQ
;
A
#
# COMPACT_ATOMS: atom_id res chain seq x y z
N MET A 1 18.15 -24.23 35.99
CA MET A 1 17.45 -22.94 35.93
C MET A 1 17.87 -22.28 34.63
N ALA A 2 16.93 -21.96 33.74
CA ALA A 2 17.25 -21.26 32.50
C ALA A 2 17.66 -19.82 32.82
N ASP A 3 18.78 -19.39 32.26
CA ASP A 3 19.36 -18.08 32.49
C ASP A 3 18.47 -17.00 31.81
N PRO A 4 17.85 -16.08 32.56
CA PRO A 4 16.97 -15.04 31.99
C PRO A 4 17.72 -14.07 31.08
N THR A 5 19.05 -14.06 31.14
CA THR A 5 19.92 -13.21 30.31
C THR A 5 19.95 -13.67 28.84
N ALA A 6 19.74 -14.96 28.58
CA ALA A 6 19.75 -15.51 27.21
C ALA A 6 18.50 -15.15 26.39
N ALA A 7 17.36 -14.90 27.05
CA ALA A 7 16.11 -14.55 26.37
C ALA A 7 16.08 -13.11 25.83
N THR A 8 16.92 -12.22 26.38
CA THR A 8 16.97 -10.80 25.98
C THR A 8 17.77 -10.59 24.68
N LEU A 9 18.68 -11.51 24.33
CA LEU A 9 19.55 -11.40 23.14
C LEU A 9 18.91 -11.91 21.84
N MET A 10 17.72 -12.52 21.91
CA MET A 10 17.01 -13.12 20.78
C MET A 10 15.65 -12.44 20.49
N ALA A 11 15.37 -11.29 21.12
CA ALA A 11 14.18 -10.53 20.82
C ALA A 11 14.34 -9.86 19.45
N GLU A 12 13.44 -10.16 18.51
CA GLU A 12 13.37 -9.43 17.26
C GLU A 12 13.19 -7.93 17.58
N PRO A 13 14.00 -7.05 16.98
CA PRO A 13 13.92 -5.63 17.26
C PRO A 13 12.53 -5.13 16.91
N THR A 14 11.92 -4.36 17.81
CA THR A 14 10.65 -3.71 17.53
C THR A 14 10.81 -2.78 16.31
N LEU A 15 9.72 -2.48 15.60
CA LEU A 15 9.77 -1.52 14.48
C LEU A 15 10.40 -0.17 14.87
N LYS A 16 10.24 0.22 16.14
CA LYS A 16 10.86 1.42 16.71
C LYS A 16 12.37 1.28 16.85
N GLU A 17 12.88 0.11 17.25
CA GLU A 17 14.32 -0.20 17.38
C GLU A 17 14.98 -0.52 16.03
N ALA A 18 14.22 -1.01 15.06
CA ALA A 18 14.69 -1.17 13.68
C ALA A 18 14.83 0.21 13.01
N ALA A 19 13.81 1.08 13.10
CA ALA A 19 13.91 2.46 12.64
C ALA A 19 14.98 3.25 13.41
N ALA A 20 15.02 3.05 14.73
CA ALA A 20 16.19 2.99 15.62
C ALA A 20 17.57 3.04 14.97
N ALA A 21 17.90 1.90 14.38
CA ALA A 21 19.22 1.54 13.89
C ALA A 21 19.50 2.07 12.48
N VAL A 22 18.46 2.37 11.69
CA VAL A 22 18.60 2.76 10.28
C VAL A 22 18.60 4.27 10.09
N PHE A 23 17.84 5.01 10.90
CA PHE A 23 17.67 6.46 10.74
C PHE A 23 18.03 7.18 12.03
N SER A 24 18.75 8.29 11.94
CA SER A 24 18.87 9.27 13.02
C SER A 24 17.49 9.87 13.37
N GLU A 25 17.41 10.52 14.54
CA GLU A 25 16.17 11.19 14.96
C GLU A 25 15.75 12.31 13.99
N GLU A 26 16.72 13.04 13.44
CA GLU A 26 16.51 14.07 12.43
C GLU A 26 15.96 13.48 11.13
N GLU A 27 16.55 12.39 10.63
CA GLU A 27 16.05 11.69 9.42
C GLU A 27 14.64 11.14 9.62
N ARG A 28 14.30 10.64 10.82
CA ARG A 28 12.92 10.21 11.13
C ARG A 28 11.95 11.39 11.16
N ALA A 29 12.36 12.53 11.69
CA ALA A 29 11.54 13.73 11.69
C ALA A 29 11.25 14.20 10.25
N VAL A 30 12.28 14.22 9.39
CA VAL A 30 12.15 14.52 7.96
C VAL A 30 11.26 13.50 7.26
N LEU A 31 11.47 12.20 7.47
CA LEU A 31 10.65 11.13 6.90
C LEU A 31 9.17 11.30 7.28
N LYS A 32 8.87 11.62 8.54
CA LYS A 32 7.50 11.86 9.00
C LYS A 32 6.86 13.07 8.30
N VAL A 33 7.63 14.14 8.06
CA VAL A 33 7.15 15.30 7.29
C VAL A 33 6.87 14.92 5.85
N ASN A 34 7.80 14.22 5.20
CA ASN A 34 7.65 13.78 3.82
C ASN A 34 6.44 12.86 3.64
N LEU A 35 6.27 11.86 4.51
CA LEU A 35 5.11 10.97 4.47
C LEU A 35 3.78 11.72 4.59
N ARG A 36 3.70 12.75 5.44
CA ARG A 36 2.51 13.59 5.54
C ARG A 36 2.27 14.39 4.26
N SER A 37 3.33 14.97 3.68
CA SER A 37 3.24 15.71 2.42
C SER A 37 2.74 14.80 1.29
N GLU A 38 3.28 13.59 1.17
CA GLU A 38 2.85 12.60 0.19
C GLU A 38 1.41 12.15 0.40
N GLN A 39 0.99 11.88 1.64
CA GLN A 39 -0.40 11.54 1.95
C GLN A 39 -1.37 12.66 1.53
N VAL A 40 -0.99 13.92 1.77
CA VAL A 40 -1.79 15.08 1.34
C VAL A 40 -1.83 15.17 -0.18
N ALA A 41 -0.70 14.97 -0.87
CA ALA A 41 -0.63 14.98 -2.32
C ALA A 41 -1.49 13.87 -2.94
N GLN A 42 -1.39 12.65 -2.42
CA GLN A 42 -2.19 11.50 -2.86
C GLN A 42 -3.69 11.74 -2.63
N ALA A 43 -4.08 12.29 -1.47
CA ALA A 43 -5.48 12.63 -1.20
C ALA A 43 -6.00 13.76 -2.11
N LYS A 44 -5.16 14.69 -2.54
CA LYS A 44 -5.53 15.71 -3.54
C LYS A 44 -5.70 15.08 -4.92
N TYR A 45 -4.76 14.22 -5.32
CA TYR A 45 -4.83 13.48 -6.57
C TYR A 45 -6.13 12.67 -6.65
N LEU A 46 -6.43 11.82 -5.68
CA LEU A 46 -7.65 11.00 -5.68
C LEU A 46 -8.94 11.82 -5.68
N ARG A 47 -8.95 13.03 -5.09
CA ARG A 47 -10.10 13.95 -5.17
C ARG A 47 -10.24 14.61 -6.54
N ALA A 48 -9.12 14.87 -7.22
CA ALA A 48 -9.10 15.50 -8.54
C ALA A 48 -9.40 14.50 -9.67
N HIS A 49 -9.23 13.20 -9.41
CA HIS A 49 -9.34 12.12 -10.38
C HIS A 49 -10.43 11.11 -9.99
N PRO A 50 -11.72 11.48 -10.07
CA PRO A 50 -12.83 10.57 -9.76
C PRO A 50 -12.86 9.32 -10.65
N GLU A 51 -12.30 9.38 -11.85
CA GLU A 51 -12.14 8.24 -12.77
C GLU A 51 -11.36 7.08 -12.14
N VAL A 52 -10.43 7.37 -11.21
CA VAL A 52 -9.69 6.33 -10.48
C VAL A 52 -10.62 5.58 -9.53
N HIS A 53 -11.57 6.29 -8.90
CA HIS A 53 -12.54 5.66 -8.03
C HIS A 53 -13.50 4.76 -8.81
N GLU A 54 -14.00 5.23 -9.94
CA GLU A 54 -14.89 4.48 -10.83
C GLU A 54 -14.21 3.22 -11.37
N ALA A 55 -12.98 3.34 -11.86
CA ALA A 55 -12.17 2.21 -12.32
C ALA A 55 -11.99 1.14 -11.24
N VAL A 56 -11.66 1.55 -10.01
CA VAL A 56 -11.49 0.62 -8.89
C VAL A 56 -12.81 -0.02 -8.49
N GLN A 57 -13.92 0.73 -8.49
CA GLN A 57 -15.25 0.17 -8.22
C GLN A 57 -15.67 -0.87 -9.26
N GLU A 58 -15.44 -0.60 -10.55
CA GLU A 58 -15.72 -1.57 -11.61
C GLU A 58 -14.88 -2.83 -11.45
N GLY A 59 -13.56 -2.69 -11.23
CA GLY A 59 -12.68 -3.82 -10.98
C GLY A 59 -13.14 -4.67 -9.79
N LEU A 60 -13.52 -4.03 -8.69
CA LEU A 60 -14.06 -4.73 -7.52
C LEU A 60 -15.37 -5.46 -7.82
N ALA A 61 -16.28 -4.84 -8.58
CA ALA A 61 -17.52 -5.49 -8.99
C ALA A 61 -17.25 -6.77 -9.81
N ARG A 62 -16.28 -6.72 -10.73
CA ARG A 62 -15.85 -7.89 -11.52
C ARG A 62 -15.27 -9.00 -10.63
N VAL A 63 -14.44 -8.67 -9.65
CA VAL A 63 -13.91 -9.65 -8.68
C VAL A 63 -15.03 -10.31 -7.89
N LEU A 64 -15.99 -9.54 -7.38
CA LEU A 64 -17.11 -10.07 -6.61
C LEU A 64 -18.00 -10.99 -7.46
N GLN A 65 -18.15 -10.69 -8.74
CA GLN A 65 -18.92 -11.50 -9.68
C GLN A 65 -18.21 -12.79 -10.09
N ALA A 66 -16.92 -12.70 -10.44
CA ALA A 66 -16.15 -13.82 -10.96
C ALA A 66 -15.57 -14.74 -9.88
N GLN A 67 -15.38 -14.22 -8.66
CA GLN A 67 -14.74 -14.91 -7.52
C GLN A 67 -13.46 -15.67 -7.93
N PRO A 68 -12.49 -14.99 -8.55
CA PRO A 68 -11.26 -15.64 -8.99
C PRO A 68 -10.47 -16.17 -7.80
N GLU A 69 -9.71 -17.24 -8.02
CA GLU A 69 -8.79 -17.80 -7.02
C GLU A 69 -7.68 -16.79 -6.64
N ASP A 70 -7.23 -15.98 -7.61
CA ASP A 70 -6.31 -14.86 -7.40
C ASP A 70 -6.94 -13.52 -7.86
N PRO A 71 -7.56 -12.77 -6.92
CA PRO A 71 -8.16 -11.47 -7.22
C PRO A 71 -7.16 -10.42 -7.68
N VAL A 72 -5.90 -10.49 -7.25
CA VAL A 72 -4.90 -9.48 -7.58
C VAL A 72 -4.41 -9.68 -9.00
N ALA A 73 -4.11 -10.92 -9.38
CA ALA A 73 -3.76 -11.24 -10.77
C ALA A 73 -4.91 -10.89 -11.72
N PHE A 74 -6.14 -11.28 -11.37
CA PHE A 74 -7.35 -10.97 -12.14
C PHE A 74 -7.54 -9.46 -12.37
N LEU A 75 -7.41 -8.64 -11.32
CA LEU A 75 -7.49 -7.18 -11.44
C LEU A 75 -6.36 -6.60 -12.29
N THR A 76 -5.14 -7.14 -12.14
CA THR A 76 -3.98 -6.68 -12.91
C THR A 76 -4.19 -6.93 -14.40
N GLU A 77 -4.62 -8.13 -14.78
CA GLU A 77 -4.95 -8.46 -16.17
C GLU A 77 -6.05 -7.55 -16.72
N TYR A 78 -7.10 -7.30 -15.94
CA TYR A 78 -8.18 -6.42 -16.33
C TYR A 78 -7.72 -4.97 -16.57
N PHE A 79 -6.97 -4.38 -15.62
CA PHE A 79 -6.49 -3.00 -15.77
C PHE A 79 -5.43 -2.83 -16.87
N MET A 80 -4.85 -3.92 -17.36
CA MET A 80 -3.95 -3.92 -18.54
C MET A 80 -4.65 -4.29 -19.84
N SER A 81 -5.95 -4.61 -19.81
CA SER A 81 -6.70 -5.02 -20.99
C SER A 81 -7.08 -3.84 -21.89
N GLU A 82 -7.20 -4.09 -23.19
CA GLU A 82 -7.71 -3.11 -24.15
C GLU A 82 -9.11 -2.61 -23.78
N GLU A 83 -9.94 -3.47 -23.17
CA GLU A 83 -11.26 -3.12 -22.65
C GLU A 83 -11.19 -1.95 -21.66
N PHE A 84 -10.21 -1.99 -20.75
CA PHE A 84 -10.03 -0.96 -19.73
C PHE A 84 -9.25 0.26 -20.25
N LEU A 85 -8.20 0.05 -21.04
CA LEU A 85 -7.33 1.13 -21.54
C LEU A 85 -7.97 1.95 -22.66
N HIS A 86 -8.86 1.33 -23.44
CA HIS A 86 -9.57 1.95 -24.54
C HIS A 86 -11.07 1.68 -24.40
N PRO A 87 -11.73 2.30 -23.41
CA PRO A 87 -13.18 2.17 -23.25
C PRO A 87 -13.81 2.70 -24.54
N LEU A 88 -14.38 1.80 -25.33
CA LEU A 88 -15.12 2.15 -26.54
C LEU A 88 -16.18 3.17 -26.13
N HIS A 89 -16.05 4.40 -26.64
CA HIS A 89 -16.95 5.52 -26.38
C HIS A 89 -18.42 5.04 -26.31
N GLN A 90 -18.99 5.05 -25.09
CA GLN A 90 -20.42 4.91 -24.84
C GLN A 90 -21.00 6.27 -24.49
#